data_AF-A0A350F007-F1
#
_entry.id   AF-A0A350F007-F1
#
_cell.length_a   1.000
_cell.length_b   1.000
_cell.length_c   1.000
_cell.angle_alpha   90.00
_cell.angle_beta   90.00
_cell.angle_gamma   90.00
#
_symmetry.space_group_name_H-M   'P 1'
#
loop_
_entity.id
_entity.type
_entity.pdbx_description
1 polymer ?
#
loop_
_entity_poly.entity_id
_entity_poly.type
_entity_poly.pdbx_seq_one_letter_code
_entity_poly.pdbx_strand_id
1 'polypeptide(L)' 'AGSQSVADLKAGDVQGLVVQNPLFMGYKGVMTMVEHLQGKAVEKRIDTGVVLVTKENMDDESVQELLYPPLEKYLK' A
#
# COMPACT_ATOMS: atom_id res chain seq x y z
N ALA A 1 -6.31 -3.51 0.66
CA ALA A 1 -6.60 -4.61 1.62
C ALA A 1 -7.50 -5.65 0.96
N GLY A 2 -7.65 -6.87 1.51
CA GLY A 2 -8.64 -7.80 0.98
C GLY A 2 -10.05 -7.19 1.07
N SER A 3 -10.89 -7.37 0.04
CA SER A 3 -12.24 -6.81 0.00
C SER A 3 -13.07 -7.20 1.22
N GLN A 4 -12.89 -8.42 1.72
CA GLN A 4 -13.52 -8.89 2.95
C GLN A 4 -13.08 -8.10 4.19
N SER A 5 -11.78 -7.89 4.39
CA SER A 5 -11.28 -7.16 5.58
C SER A 5 -11.81 -5.72 5.64
N VAL A 6 -12.01 -5.09 4.48
CA VAL A 6 -12.63 -3.75 4.42
C VAL A 6 -14.12 -3.83 4.76
N ALA A 7 -14.82 -4.86 4.31
CA ALA A 7 -16.22 -5.10 4.69
C ALA A 7 -16.36 -5.35 6.21
N ASP A 8 -15.48 -6.17 6.79
CA ASP A 8 -15.44 -6.46 8.24
C ASP A 8 -15.20 -5.19 9.05
N LEU A 9 -14.28 -4.33 8.59
CA LEU A 9 -14.05 -3.03 9.21
C LEU A 9 -15.31 -2.16 9.16
N LYS A 10 -16.01 -2.11 8.03
CA LYS A 10 -17.27 -1.35 7.90
C LYS A 10 -18.37 -1.92 8.81
N ALA A 11 -18.52 -3.24 8.84
CA ALA A 11 -19.46 -3.95 9.69
C ALA A 11 -19.15 -3.75 11.19
N GLY A 12 -17.89 -3.49 11.54
CA GLY A 12 -17.43 -3.36 12.93
C GLY A 12 -16.99 -4.68 13.55
N ASP A 13 -16.85 -5.73 12.74
CA ASP A 13 -16.33 -7.03 13.16
C ASP A 13 -14.84 -6.96 13.53
N VAL A 14 -14.13 -5.97 12.96
CA VAL A 14 -12.78 -5.57 13.36
C VAL A 14 -12.71 -4.05 13.60
N GLN A 15 -11.84 -3.64 14.53
CA GLN A 15 -11.71 -2.23 14.94
C GLN A 15 -10.70 -1.45 14.08
N GLY A 16 -9.79 -2.16 13.41
CA GLY A 16 -8.81 -1.54 12.54
C GLY A 16 -8.05 -2.55 11.69
N LEU A 17 -7.40 -2.05 10.65
CA LEU A 17 -6.58 -2.80 9.71
C LEU A 17 -5.19 -2.17 9.64
N VAL A 18 -4.14 -2.99 9.74
CA VAL A 18 -2.79 -2.54 9.41
C VAL A 18 -2.60 -2.76 7.90
N VAL A 19 -2.59 -1.68 7.14
CA VAL A 19 -2.57 -1.71 5.68
C VAL A 19 -1.17 -1.34 5.17
N GLN A 20 -0.66 -2.15 4.24
CA GLN A 20 0.61 -1.93 3.54
C GLN A 20 0.38 -1.24 2.19
N ASN A 21 1.45 -0.85 1.49
CA ASN A 21 1.39 -0.26 0.15
C ASN A 21 2.06 -1.14 -0.93
N PRO A 22 1.39 -2.18 -1.45
CA PRO A 22 1.95 -3.11 -2.44
C PRO A 22 2.36 -2.45 -3.76
N LEU A 23 1.62 -1.42 -4.21
CA LEU A 23 1.94 -0.71 -5.46
C LEU A 23 3.29 0.00 -5.32
N PHE A 24 3.50 0.69 -4.21
CA PHE A 24 4.76 1.36 -3.92
C PHE A 24 5.89 0.36 -3.68
N MET A 25 5.63 -0.78 -3.03
CA MET A 25 6.61 -1.88 -2.90
C MET A 25 7.09 -2.34 -4.28
N GLY A 26 6.18 -2.60 -5.22
CA GLY A 26 6.53 -3.01 -6.58
C GLY A 26 7.33 -1.94 -7.33
N TYR A 27 6.87 -0.69 -7.28
CA TYR A 27 7.58 0.45 -7.87
C TYR A 27 9.00 0.59 -7.32
N LYS A 28 9.15 0.61 -5.99
CA LYS A 28 10.46 0.71 -5.33
C LYS A 28 11.35 -0.47 -5.67
N GLY A 29 10.81 -1.69 -5.72
CA GLY A 29 11.58 -2.88 -6.11
C GLY A 29 12.24 -2.71 -7.49
N VAL A 30 11.45 -2.34 -8.49
CA VAL A 30 11.96 -2.16 -9.88
C VAL A 30 12.92 -0.99 -9.96
N MET A 31 12.57 0.17 -9.38
CA MET A 31 13.43 1.36 -9.44
C MET A 31 14.78 1.14 -8.74
N THR A 32 14.76 0.46 -7.58
CA THR A 32 16.00 0.12 -6.85
C THR A 32 16.90 -0.80 -7.67
N MET A 33 16.32 -1.78 -8.39
CA MET A 33 17.11 -2.62 -9.30
C MET A 33 17.75 -1.80 -10.43
N VAL A 34 17.00 -0.88 -11.04
CA VAL A 34 17.53 -0.01 -12.10
C VAL A 34 18.69 0.84 -11.58
N GLU A 35 18.54 1.44 -10.39
CA GLU A 35 19.61 2.22 -9.76
C GLU A 35 20.87 1.38 -9.50
N HIS A 36 20.69 0.16 -8.99
CA HIS A 36 21.80 -0.77 -8.77
C HIS A 36 22.53 -1.12 -10.07
N LEU A 37 21.80 -1.40 -11.16
CA LEU A 37 22.39 -1.68 -12.47
C LEU A 37 23.13 -0.48 -13.07
N GLN A 38 22.77 0.74 -12.65
CA GLN A 38 23.49 1.98 -13.00
C GLN A 38 24.72 2.25 -12.11
N GLY A 39 25.07 1.32 -11.22
CA GLY A 39 26.21 1.45 -10.32
C GLY A 39 25.98 2.36 -9.12
N LYS A 40 24.72 2.74 -8.86
CA LYS A 40 24.38 3.54 -7.66
C LYS A 40 24.34 2.65 -6.42
N ALA A 41 24.72 3.22 -5.28
CA ALA A 41 24.49 2.59 -3.99
C ALA A 41 22.98 2.57 -3.70
N VAL A 42 22.49 1.45 -3.18
CA VAL A 42 21.09 1.26 -2.81
C VAL A 42 20.99 0.76 -1.38
N GLU A 43 19.87 1.07 -0.72
CA GLU A 43 19.60 0.60 0.64
C GLU A 43 19.33 -0.91 0.64
N LYS A 44 19.89 -1.61 1.63
CA LYS A 44 19.64 -3.06 1.80
C LYS A 44 18.24 -3.36 2.33
N ARG A 45 17.59 -2.40 2.97
CA ARG A 45 16.26 -2.53 3.56
C ARG A 45 15.51 -1.21 3.37
N ILE A 46 14.40 -1.27 2.65
CA ILE A 46 13.56 -0.12 2.35
C ILE A 46 12.27 -0.27 3.17
N ASP A 47 11.95 0.73 3.98
CA ASP A 47 10.64 0.82 4.62
C ASP A 47 9.62 1.36 3.62
N THR A 48 8.58 0.59 3.36
CA THR A 48 7.51 0.95 2.42
C THR A 48 6.30 1.56 3.10
N GLY A 49 6.37 1.74 4.42
CA GLY A 49 5.32 2.30 5.24
C GLY A 49 4.17 1.33 5.51
N VAL A 50 3.46 1.63 6.59
CA VAL A 50 2.21 0.99 6.99
C VAL A 50 1.28 2.05 7.57
N VAL A 51 -0.02 1.86 7.41
CA VAL A 51 -1.04 2.77 7.94
C VAL A 51 -2.04 1.95 8.77
N LEU A 52 -2.35 2.43 9.98
CA LEU A 52 -3.48 1.92 10.75
C LEU A 52 -4.75 2.58 10.24
N VAL A 53 -5.58 1.78 9.60
CA VAL A 53 -6.89 2.18 9.08
C VAL A 53 -7.95 1.80 10.09
N THR A 54 -8.81 2.76 10.45
CA THR A 54 -9.96 2.58 11.34
C THR A 54 -11.20 3.16 10.68
N LYS A 55 -12.38 3.03 11.30
CA LYS A 55 -13.61 3.62 10.75
C LYS A 55 -13.52 5.14 10.61
N GLU A 56 -12.73 5.80 11.46
CA GLU A 56 -12.61 7.25 11.51
C GLU A 56 -11.81 7.84 10.34
N ASN A 57 -10.86 7.08 9.78
CA ASN A 57 -9.97 7.57 8.72
C ASN A 57 -10.11 6.82 7.38
N MET A 58 -10.97 5.78 7.32
CA MET A 58 -11.01 4.92 6.14
C MET A 58 -11.47 5.64 4.87
N ASP A 59 -12.23 6.73 5.00
CA ASP A 59 -12.72 7.53 3.87
C ASP A 59 -11.78 8.67 3.47
N ASP A 60 -10.64 8.83 4.15
CA ASP A 60 -9.59 9.77 3.74
C ASP A 60 -9.02 9.36 2.38
N GLU A 61 -8.77 10.35 1.51
CA GLU A 61 -8.28 10.12 0.15
C GLU A 61 -6.99 9.26 0.12
N SER A 62 -6.04 9.56 1.01
CA SER A 62 -4.79 8.80 1.14
C SER A 62 -4.98 7.34 1.59
N VAL A 63 -6.06 7.05 2.32
CA VAL A 63 -6.38 5.69 2.78
C VAL A 63 -7.16 4.93 1.71
N GLN A 64 -8.04 5.61 0.97
CA GLN A 64 -8.78 5.02 -0.14
C GLN A 64 -7.85 4.46 -1.21
N GLU A 65 -6.75 5.14 -1.54
CA GLU A 65 -5.76 4.61 -2.49
C GLU A 65 -5.05 3.33 -1.98
N LEU A 66 -4.90 3.16 -0.67
CA LEU A 66 -4.33 1.95 -0.06
C LEU A 66 -5.34 0.80 0.03
N LEU A 67 -6.60 1.12 0.29
CA LEU A 67 -7.69 0.13 0.35
C LEU A 67 -8.09 -0.36 -1.04
N TYR A 68 -8.15 0.57 -2.00
CA TYR A 68 -8.57 0.37 -3.39
C TYR A 68 -7.55 0.97 -4.37
N PRO A 69 -6.38 0.32 -4.57
CA PRO A 69 -5.37 0.85 -5.47
C PRO A 69 -5.91 1.00 -6.91
N PRO A 70 -5.60 2.10 -7.63
CA PRO A 70 -6.13 2.38 -8.97
C PRO A 70 -5.42 1.52 -10.03
N LEU A 71 -5.55 0.20 -9.96
CA LEU A 71 -4.85 -0.76 -10.81
C LEU A 71 -5.13 -0.54 -12.31
N GLU A 72 -6.38 -0.17 -12.65
CA GLU A 72 -6.78 0.10 -14.04
C GLU A 72 -6.02 1.27 -14.68
N LYS A 73 -5.46 2.19 -13.88
CA LYS A 73 -4.61 3.26 -14.38
C LYS A 73 -3.28 2.72 -14.92
N TYR A 74 -2.79 1.61 -14.37
CA TYR A 74 -1.44 1.10 -14.60
C TYR A 74 -1.39 -0.23 -15.38
N LEU A 75 -2.47 -1.01 -15.40
CA LEU A 75 -2.49 -2.39 -15.93
C LEU A 75 -3.37 -2.56 -17.20
N LYS A 76 -3.44 -1.53 -18.05
CA LYS A 76 -4.17 -1.63 -19.34
C LYS A 76 -3.41 -2.44 -20.38
#